data_AF-A0A8I6Z8W7-F1
#
_entry.id   AF-A0A8I6Z8W7-F1
#
_cell.length_a   1.000
_cell.length_b   1.000
_cell.length_c   1.000
_cell.angle_alpha   90.00
_cell.angle_beta   90.00
_cell.angle_gamma   90.00
#
_symmetry.space_group_name_H-M   'P 1'
#
loop_
_entity.id
_entity.type
_entity.pdbx_description
1 polymer ?
#
loop_
_entity_poly.entity_id
_entity_poly.type
_entity_poly.pdbx_seq_one_letter_code
_entity_poly.pdbx_strand_id
1 'polypeptide(L)'
;MQVFGAGETTTTLMLHVYDGALRYYDRQIVEDAIYDRWFRLNVVHDVEASTLTVYINGEQKLHVHGRGGDSHYFKFGVYAQNHDSNCMESRWKDIGIFQKH
;
A
#
# COMPACT_ATOMS: atom_id res chain seq x y z
N MET A 1 1.59 -2.96 -3.23
CA MET A 1 1.47 -1.48 -3.31
C MET A 1 2.42 -0.85 -2.30
N GLN A 2 3.14 0.20 -2.68
CA GLN A 2 4.15 0.87 -1.87
C GLN A 2 4.10 2.39 -2.03
N VAL A 3 4.48 3.09 -0.97
CA VAL A 3 4.92 4.49 -1.01
C VAL A 3 6.39 4.49 -0.60
N PHE A 4 7.27 4.84 -1.53
CA PHE A 4 8.71 4.93 -1.31
C PHE A 4 9.15 6.37 -0.99
N GLY A 5 10.34 6.48 -0.42
CA GLY A 5 11.00 7.76 -0.15
C GLY A 5 10.87 8.24 1.29
N ALA A 6 10.81 7.32 2.26
CA ALA A 6 10.92 7.67 3.66
C ALA A 6 12.31 8.28 3.98
N GLY A 7 12.43 8.96 5.12
CA GLY A 7 13.67 9.64 5.53
C GLY A 7 14.77 8.67 5.97
N GLU A 8 14.55 7.95 7.08
CA GLU A 8 15.54 7.02 7.65
C GLU A 8 15.48 5.60 7.04
N THR A 9 14.37 5.28 6.38
CA THR A 9 14.14 3.98 5.72
C THR A 9 13.76 4.20 4.28
N THR A 10 13.76 3.17 3.45
CA THR A 10 13.46 3.33 2.02
C THR A 10 11.96 3.47 1.73
N THR A 11 11.10 2.88 2.56
CA THR A 11 9.65 2.78 2.31
C THR A 11 8.83 3.38 3.44
N THR A 12 7.91 4.27 3.09
CA THR A 12 6.94 4.87 4.00
C THR A 12 5.79 3.89 4.30
N LEU A 13 5.31 3.18 3.27
CA LEU A 13 4.26 2.16 3.38
C LEU A 13 4.46 1.02 2.41
N MET A 14 4.23 -0.21 2.86
CA MET A 14 4.13 -1.40 2.03
C MET A 14 2.88 -2.19 2.40
N LEU A 15 2.07 -2.51 1.40
CA LEU A 15 0.98 -3.46 1.53
C LEU A 15 1.44 -4.83 1.04
N HIS A 16 1.36 -5.81 1.93
CA HIS A 16 1.74 -7.20 1.72
C HIS A 16 0.48 -8.04 1.53
N VAL A 17 0.63 -9.22 0.92
CA VAL A 17 -0.42 -10.23 0.87
C VAL A 17 0.09 -11.48 1.53
N TYR A 18 -0.60 -11.94 2.58
CA TYR A 18 -0.32 -13.20 3.26
C TYR A 18 -1.64 -13.92 3.49
N ASP A 19 -1.70 -15.20 3.06
CA ASP A 19 -2.84 -16.09 3.31
C ASP A 19 -4.21 -15.50 2.92
N GLY A 20 -4.25 -14.71 1.84
CA GLY A 20 -5.48 -14.07 1.35
C GLY A 20 -5.82 -12.74 2.01
N ALA A 21 -5.03 -12.28 2.98
CA ALA A 21 -5.20 -10.98 3.63
C ALA A 21 -4.23 -9.93 3.06
N LEU A 22 -4.75 -8.74 2.77
CA LEU A 22 -3.95 -7.53 2.54
C LEU A 22 -3.52 -6.97 3.90
N ARG A 23 -2.22 -6.71 4.08
CA ARG A 23 -1.66 -6.25 5.36
C ARG A 23 -0.75 -5.06 5.23
N TYR A 24 -0.71 -4.20 6.25
CA TYR A 24 0.33 -3.20 6.42
C TYR A 24 1.59 -3.86 6.99
N TYR A 25 2.61 -4.00 6.15
CA TYR A 25 3.73 -4.91 6.41
C TYR A 25 3.21 -6.31 6.83
N ASP A 26 3.89 -6.99 7.74
CA ASP A 26 3.47 -8.23 8.39
C ASP A 26 2.56 -8.00 9.61
N ARG A 27 2.17 -6.75 9.90
CA ARG A 27 1.60 -6.37 11.20
C ARG A 27 0.08 -6.42 11.23
N GLN A 28 -0.58 -5.49 10.54
CA GLN A 28 -2.01 -5.24 10.67
C GLN A 28 -2.75 -5.65 9.40
N ILE A 29 -3.88 -6.36 9.55
CA ILE A 29 -4.80 -6.64 8.44
C ILE A 29 -5.50 -5.34 8.03
N VAL A 30 -5.46 -5.05 6.73
CA VAL A 30 -6.17 -3.95 6.09
C VAL A 30 -7.47 -4.45 5.47
N GLU A 31 -7.43 -5.63 4.85
CA GLU A 31 -8.59 -6.26 4.23
C GLU A 31 -8.34 -7.77 4.15
N ASP A 32 -9.37 -8.58 4.34
CA ASP A 32 -9.26 -10.05 4.27
C ASP A 32 -9.91 -10.60 2.99
N ALA A 33 -9.66 -11.88 2.70
CA ALA A 33 -10.23 -12.61 1.57
C ALA A 33 -10.16 -11.84 0.25
N ILE A 34 -8.95 -11.39 -0.13
CA ILE A 34 -8.72 -10.56 -1.32
C ILE A 34 -8.47 -11.36 -2.60
N TYR A 35 -8.20 -12.67 -2.50
CA TYR A 35 -7.94 -13.51 -3.67
C TYR A 35 -9.15 -13.57 -4.59
N ASP A 36 -8.89 -13.61 -5.90
CA ASP A 36 -9.89 -13.67 -6.98
C ASP A 36 -11.00 -12.61 -6.90
N ARG A 37 -10.74 -11.51 -6.19
CA ARG A 37 -11.70 -10.44 -5.94
C ARG A 37 -11.15 -9.10 -6.43
N TRP A 38 -11.95 -8.40 -7.23
CA TRP A 38 -11.70 -6.99 -7.53
C TRP A 38 -12.10 -6.12 -6.35
N PHE A 39 -11.21 -5.22 -5.95
CA PHE A 39 -11.50 -4.15 -4.99
C PHE A 39 -10.80 -2.86 -5.42
N ARG A 40 -11.37 -1.73 -5.06
CA ARG A 40 -10.76 -0.42 -5.29
C ARG A 40 -9.80 -0.12 -4.14
N LEU A 41 -8.52 0.05 -4.47
CA LEU A 41 -7.50 0.49 -3.53
C LEU A 41 -7.21 1.98 -3.73
N ASN A 42 -7.33 2.77 -2.67
CA ASN A 42 -6.81 4.14 -2.65
C ASN A 42 -5.80 4.28 -1.51
N VAL A 43 -4.62 4.81 -1.84
CA VAL A 43 -3.59 5.18 -0.86
C VAL A 43 -3.37 6.68 -0.98
N VAL A 44 -3.59 7.40 0.12
CA VAL A 44 -3.39 8.85 0.20
C VAL A 44 -2.22 9.11 1.12
N HIS A 45 -1.21 9.82 0.61
CA HIS A 45 -0.11 10.33 1.42
C HIS A 45 -0.32 11.83 1.62
N ASP A 46 -0.63 12.22 2.86
CA ASP A 46 -0.56 13.62 3.28
C ASP A 46 0.88 13.90 3.74
N VAL A 47 1.64 14.56 2.87
CA VAL A 47 3.07 14.81 3.08
C VAL A 47 3.28 15.84 4.19
N GLU A 48 2.42 16.87 4.24
CA GLU A 48 2.51 17.94 5.25
C GLU A 48 2.18 17.41 6.65
N ALA A 49 1.08 16.67 6.78
CA ALA A 49 0.72 16.02 8.04
C ALA A 49 1.61 14.82 8.36
N SER A 50 2.45 14.37 7.43
CA SER A 50 3.21 13.12 7.48
C SER A 50 2.31 11.95 7.89
N THR A 51 1.24 11.70 7.14
CA THR A 51 0.33 10.57 7.38
C THR A 51 -0.06 9.84 6.11
N LEU A 52 -0.38 8.56 6.24
CA LEU A 52 -0.85 7.71 5.16
C LEU A 52 -2.20 7.12 5.53
N THR A 53 -3.13 7.18 4.60
CA THR A 53 -4.45 6.59 4.74
C THR A 53 -4.71 5.61 3.60
N VAL A 54 -5.17 4.41 3.92
CA VAL A 54 -5.55 3.38 2.95
C VAL A 54 -7.04 3.16 3.01
N TYR A 55 -7.66 3.16 1.83
CA TYR A 55 -9.07 2.88 1.65
C TYR A 55 -9.25 1.66 0.76
N ILE A 56 -10.23 0.83 1.12
CA ILE A 56 -10.68 -0.31 0.33
C ILE A 56 -12.16 -0.09 0.01
N ASN A 57 -12.50 -0.05 -1.28
CA ASN A 57 -13.85 0.25 -1.75
C ASN A 57 -14.44 1.56 -1.18
N GLY A 58 -13.57 2.55 -0.91
CA GLY A 58 -13.97 3.85 -0.35
C GLY A 58 -14.07 3.88 1.19
N GLU A 59 -13.96 2.73 1.86
CA GLU A 59 -13.93 2.65 3.32
C GLU A 59 -12.51 2.79 3.84
N GLN A 60 -12.28 3.65 4.84
CA GLN A 60 -10.98 3.80 5.48
C GLN A 60 -10.64 2.54 6.28
N LYS A 61 -9.55 1.85 5.90
CA LYS A 61 -9.08 0.62 6.57
C LYS A 61 -7.80 0.81 7.38
N LEU A 62 -7.01 1.84 7.05
CA LEU A 62 -5.76 2.13 7.74
C LEU A 62 -5.52 3.63 7.77
N HIS A 63 -5.05 4.15 8.91
CA HIS A 63 -4.48 5.49 9.05
C HIS A 63 -3.24 5.39 9.94
N VAL A 64 -2.08 5.80 9.43
CA VAL A 64 -0.79 5.66 10.11
C VAL A 64 0.09 6.87 9.87
N HIS A 65 1.07 7.07 10.75
CA HIS A 65 2.12 8.05 10.52
C HIS A 65 2.97 7.67 9.30
N GLY A 66 3.41 8.71 8.59
CA GLY A 66 4.48 8.66 7.62
C GLY A 66 5.83 8.38 8.29
N ARG A 67 6.88 8.46 7.48
CA ARG A 67 8.25 8.16 7.92
C ARG A 67 9.24 9.23 7.45
N GLY A 68 8.76 10.47 7.31
CA GLY A 68 9.51 11.61 6.79
C GLY A 68 9.97 11.43 5.34
N GLY A 69 10.99 12.21 4.95
CA GLY A 69 11.57 12.26 3.61
C GLY A 69 10.97 13.37 2.74
N ASP A 70 11.71 13.79 1.71
CA ASP A 70 11.37 14.98 0.91
C ASP A 70 10.88 14.65 -0.50
N SER A 71 11.06 13.40 -0.94
CA SER A 71 10.67 12.95 -2.28
C SER A 71 10.00 11.60 -2.18
N HIS A 72 8.80 11.49 -2.71
CA HIS A 72 7.96 10.31 -2.58
C HIS A 72 7.40 9.87 -3.91
N TYR A 73 7.27 8.55 -4.07
CA TYR A 73 6.68 7.98 -5.27
C TYR A 73 5.94 6.68 -4.96
N PHE A 74 4.86 6.47 -5.71
CA PHE A 74 4.03 5.28 -5.62
C PHE A 74 4.64 4.14 -6.45
N LYS A 75 4.57 2.92 -5.94
CA LYS A 75 4.86 1.70 -6.71
C LYS A 75 3.74 0.69 -6.53
N PHE A 76 3.32 0.02 -7.59
CA PHE A 76 2.30 -1.03 -7.54
C PHE A 76 2.71 -2.20 -8.44
N GLY A 77 2.07 -3.35 -8.24
CA GLY A 77 2.47 -4.62 -8.85
C GLY A 77 2.91 -5.64 -7.80
N VAL A 78 3.66 -6.65 -8.27
CA VAL A 78 4.24 -7.71 -7.46
C VAL A 78 5.65 -7.32 -7.04
N TYR A 79 5.96 -7.50 -5.77
CA TYR A 79 7.32 -7.34 -5.24
C TYR A 79 7.58 -8.46 -4.25
N ALA A 80 8.45 -9.40 -4.64
CA ALA A 80 8.83 -10.53 -3.79
C ALA A 80 9.46 -10.03 -2.49
N GLN A 81 9.10 -10.69 -1.39
CA GLN A 81 9.69 -10.50 -0.07
C GLN A 81 10.32 -11.83 0.37
N ASN A 82 10.99 -11.84 1.53
CA ASN A 82 11.53 -13.08 2.08
C ASN A 82 10.40 -14.10 2.28
N HIS A 83 10.66 -15.37 1.92
CA HIS A 83 9.69 -16.47 1.98
C HIS A 83 8.48 -16.22 1.06
N ASP A 84 8.76 -15.81 -0.18
CA ASP A 84 7.76 -15.60 -1.21
C ASP A 84 7.08 -16.90 -1.65
N SER A 85 5.88 -16.74 -2.18
CA SER A 85 5.14 -17.85 -2.80
C SER A 85 5.72 -18.17 -4.17
N ASN A 86 5.68 -19.45 -4.57
CA ASN A 86 6.15 -19.89 -5.90
C ASN A 86 5.39 -19.26 -7.07
N CYS A 87 4.21 -18.69 -6.82
CA CYS A 87 3.43 -17.94 -7.79
C CYS A 87 2.96 -16.64 -7.15
N MET A 88 3.31 -15.51 -7.76
CA MET A 88 2.88 -14.19 -7.32
C MET A 88 2.34 -13.43 -8.52
N GLU A 89 1.04 -13.11 -8.48
CA GLU A 89 0.38 -12.35 -9.52
C GLU A 89 -0.44 -11.22 -8.89
N SER A 90 -0.47 -10.07 -9.56
CA SER A 90 -1.38 -8.99 -9.23
C SER A 90 -1.91 -8.38 -10.51
N ARG A 91 -3.22 -8.14 -10.59
CA ARG A 91 -3.87 -7.50 -11.73
C ARG A 91 -4.40 -6.13 -11.34
N TRP A 92 -4.17 -5.15 -12.19
CA TRP A 92 -4.51 -3.76 -11.94
C TRP A 92 -5.22 -3.17 -13.17
N LYS A 93 -6.23 -2.34 -12.93
CA LYS A 93 -6.97 -1.59 -13.95
C LYS A 93 -7.44 -0.27 -13.36
N ASP A 94 -7.83 0.66 -14.22
CA ASP A 94 -8.39 1.97 -13.82
C ASP A 94 -7.46 2.75 -12.86
N ILE A 95 -6.15 2.71 -13.16
CA ILE A 95 -5.10 3.32 -12.32
C ILE A 95 -5.07 4.83 -12.56
N GLY A 96 -5.18 5.60 -11.49
CA GLY A 96 -4.99 7.05 -11.49
C GLY A 96 -4.06 7.49 -10.37
N ILE A 97 -3.17 8.42 -10.68
CA ILE A 97 -2.29 9.10 -9.71
C ILE A 97 -2.67 10.57 -9.73
N PHE A 98 -2.97 11.10 -8.55
CA PHE A 98 -3.46 12.47 -8.39
C PHE A 98 -2.59 13.19 -7.36
N GLN A 99 -2.37 14.46 -7.60
CA GLN A 99 -1.76 15.38 -6.64
C GLN A 99 -2.77 16.49 -6.36
N LYS A 100 -2.95 16.83 -5.08
CA LYS A 100 -3.76 17.98 -4.70
C LYS A 100 -2.91 19.24 -4.91
N HIS A 101 -3.48 20.20 -5.64
CA HIS A 101 -2.92 21.55 -5.84
C HIS A 101 -3.57 22.52 -4.84
#